data_AF-W9XPX5-F1
#
_entry.id   AF-W9XPX5-F1
#
_cell.length_a   1.000
_cell.length_b   1.000
_cell.length_c   1.000
_cell.angle_alpha   90.00
_cell.angle_beta   90.00
_cell.angle_gamma   90.00
#
_symmetry.space_group_name_H-M   'P 1'
#
loop_
_entity.id
_entity.type
_entity.pdbx_description
1 polymer ?
#
loop_
_entity_poly.entity_id
_entity_poly.type
_entity_poly.pdbx_seq_one_letter_code
_entity_poly.pdbx_strand_id
1 'polypeptide(L)'
;MSLGIIKALWTVCMRCRDPVFTRRALSILWDCRRREGVWSSPITALVVERIMHMEEEAARRCLSATDGSDVHLHHASQVLEHVRIRRLDPTFGPGRQAKIRYTKSVGGSPHFNPDASDAVTVEEVIRW
;
A
#
# COMPACT_ATOMS: atom_id res chain seq x y z
N MET A 1 7.74 -24.44 4.79
CA MET A 1 8.34 -23.43 3.87
C MET A 1 8.69 -22.20 4.67
N SER A 2 9.96 -21.86 4.83
CA SER A 2 10.35 -20.61 5.51
C SER A 2 10.13 -19.44 4.56
N LEU A 3 9.40 -18.42 5.02
CA LEU A 3 9.27 -17.16 4.33
C LEU A 3 10.57 -16.38 4.57
N GLY A 4 11.27 -15.96 3.51
CA GLY A 4 12.40 -15.03 3.65
C GLY A 4 11.95 -13.71 4.32
N ILE A 5 12.88 -12.97 4.93
CA ILE A 5 12.52 -11.79 5.75
C ILE A 5 11.85 -10.71 4.89
N ILE A 6 12.23 -10.57 3.61
CA ILE A 6 11.65 -9.56 2.72
C ILE A 6 10.17 -9.89 2.45
N LYS A 7 9.87 -11.16 2.15
CA LYS A 7 8.49 -11.59 1.90
C LYS A 7 7.63 -11.54 3.17
N ALA A 8 8.22 -11.78 4.34
CA ALA A 8 7.54 -11.57 5.62
C ALA A 8 7.17 -10.11 5.85
N LEU A 9 8.13 -9.19 5.70
CA LEU A 9 7.90 -7.75 5.87
C LEU A 9 6.90 -7.22 4.83
N TRP A 10 7.00 -7.63 3.56
CA TRP A 10 6.01 -7.34 2.53
C TRP A 10 4.60 -7.76 2.98
N THR A 11 4.46 -8.98 3.50
CA THR A 11 3.17 -9.51 3.93
C THR A 11 2.59 -8.68 5.09
N VAL A 12 3.43 -8.27 6.04
CA VAL A 12 3.02 -7.38 7.14
C VAL A 12 2.50 -6.07 6.57
N CYS A 13 3.27 -5.42 5.69
CA CYS A 13 2.89 -4.12 5.15
C CYS A 13 1.58 -4.18 4.35
N MET A 14 1.42 -5.20 3.51
CA MET A 14 0.26 -5.34 2.62
C MET A 14 -1.01 -5.82 3.32
N ARG A 15 -0.89 -6.52 4.46
CA ARG A 15 -2.05 -7.16 5.12
C ARG A 15 -2.44 -6.54 6.45
N CYS A 16 -1.47 -6.10 7.25
CA CYS A 16 -1.73 -5.53 8.58
C CYS A 16 -2.52 -4.23 8.46
N ARG A 17 -2.14 -3.36 7.50
CA ARG A 17 -2.80 -2.07 7.20
C ARG A 17 -2.98 -1.15 8.42
N ASP A 18 -2.25 -1.46 9.49
CA ASP A 18 -2.08 -0.58 10.62
C ASP A 18 -0.95 0.39 10.30
N PRO A 19 -1.18 1.72 10.34
CA PRO A 19 -0.17 2.72 9.98
C PRO A 19 1.11 2.60 10.80
N VAL A 20 1.02 2.24 12.09
CA VAL A 20 2.18 2.17 12.99
C VAL A 20 3.04 0.96 12.64
N PHE A 21 2.43 -0.21 12.49
CA PHE A 21 3.17 -1.43 12.15
C PHE A 21 3.72 -1.40 10.73
N THR A 22 2.95 -0.87 9.78
CA THR A 22 3.36 -0.77 8.37
C THR A 22 4.58 0.15 8.22
N ARG A 23 4.60 1.33 8.87
CA ARG A 23 5.76 2.24 8.84
C ARG A 23 7.02 1.62 9.46
N ARG A 24 6.87 0.88 10.56
CA ARG A 24 8.01 0.15 11.18
C ARG A 24 8.54 -0.94 10.26
N ALA A 25 7.67 -1.76 9.67
CA ALA A 25 8.07 -2.80 8.75
C ALA A 25 8.71 -2.23 7.47
N LEU A 26 8.20 -1.10 6.97
CA LEU A 26 8.77 -0.36 5.84
C LEU A 26 10.17 0.18 6.15
N SER A 27 10.40 0.75 7.34
CA SER A 27 11.75 1.17 7.77
C SER A 27 12.73 0.00 7.72
N ILE A 28 12.33 -1.17 8.24
CA ILE A 28 13.17 -2.37 8.19
C ILE A 28 13.44 -2.81 6.75
N LEU A 29 12.46 -2.74 5.85
CA LEU A 29 12.66 -3.06 4.42
C LEU A 29 13.68 -2.14 3.75
N TRP A 30 13.63 -0.85 4.05
CA TRP A 30 14.61 0.14 3.58
C TRP A 30 16.02 -0.18 4.09
N ASP A 31 16.15 -0.52 5.37
CA ASP A 31 17.45 -0.73 6.02
C ASP A 31 18.09 -2.09 5.69
N CYS A 32 17.28 -3.13 5.42
CA CYS A 32 17.74 -4.50 5.27
C CYS A 32 18.74 -4.70 4.11
N ARG A 33 18.66 -3.86 3.06
CA ARG A 33 19.54 -3.89 1.86
C ARG A 33 19.84 -5.30 1.33
N ARG A 34 18.83 -6.17 1.30
CA ARG A 34 18.96 -7.60 0.96
C ARG A 34 18.19 -7.96 -0.31
N ARG A 35 18.62 -9.04 -0.97
CA ARG A 35 17.88 -9.70 -2.06
C ARG A 35 17.67 -11.18 -1.75
N GLU A 36 16.43 -11.66 -1.88
CA GLU A 36 15.98 -13.04 -1.64
C GLU A 36 15.28 -13.57 -2.90
N GLY A 37 16.06 -14.18 -3.79
CA GLY A 37 15.60 -14.60 -5.10
C GLY A 37 15.11 -13.41 -5.95
N VAL A 38 13.82 -13.39 -6.27
CA VAL A 38 13.17 -12.30 -7.02
C VAL A 38 12.87 -11.08 -6.15
N TRP A 39 12.88 -11.22 -4.82
CA TRP A 39 12.59 -10.14 -3.88
C TRP A 39 13.83 -9.32 -3.61
N SER A 40 13.73 -8.00 -3.68
CA SER A 40 14.81 -7.07 -3.35
C SER A 40 14.26 -6.01 -2.40
N SER A 41 14.91 -5.79 -1.26
CA SER A 41 14.33 -4.97 -0.19
C SER A 41 14.11 -3.51 -0.60
N PRO A 42 15.01 -2.82 -1.33
CA PRO A 42 14.80 -1.41 -1.70
C PRO A 42 13.60 -1.20 -2.62
N ILE A 43 13.47 -2.02 -3.66
CA ILE A 43 12.34 -1.92 -4.61
C ILE A 43 11.02 -2.37 -3.97
N THR A 44 11.09 -3.35 -3.06
CA THR A 44 9.94 -3.79 -2.27
C THR A 44 9.48 -2.67 -1.33
N ALA A 45 10.40 -1.97 -0.68
CA ALA A 45 10.11 -0.83 0.19
C ALA A 45 9.40 0.29 -0.58
N LEU A 46 9.90 0.65 -1.76
CA LEU A 46 9.30 1.67 -2.62
C LEU A 46 7.86 1.35 -3.03
N VAL A 47 7.61 0.09 -3.43
CA VAL A 47 6.24 -0.34 -3.78
C VAL A 47 5.34 -0.27 -2.54
N VAL A 48 5.80 -0.78 -1.39
CA VAL A 48 5.03 -0.73 -0.14
C VAL A 48 4.70 0.71 0.24
N GLU A 49 5.69 1.59 0.23
CA GLU A 49 5.55 3.00 0.57
C GLU A 49 4.49 3.68 -0.30
N ARG A 50 4.55 3.43 -1.61
CA ARG A 50 3.57 3.96 -2.57
C ARG A 50 2.14 3.50 -2.23
N ILE A 51 1.95 2.21 -1.99
CA ILE A 51 0.63 1.64 -1.70
C ILE A 51 0.10 2.15 -0.37
N MET A 52 0.93 2.13 0.67
CA MET A 52 0.59 2.65 2.00
C MET A 52 0.15 4.11 1.90
N HIS A 53 0.92 4.95 1.20
CA HIS A 53 0.60 6.36 1.04
C HIS A 53 -0.74 6.57 0.34
N MET A 54 -1.01 5.78 -0.71
CA MET A 54 -2.29 5.84 -1.43
C MET A 54 -3.48 5.45 -0.55
N GLU A 55 -3.38 4.36 0.20
CA GLU A 55 -4.44 3.91 1.12
C GLU A 55 -4.65 4.95 2.24
N GLU A 56 -3.57 5.48 2.82
CA GLU A 56 -3.62 6.48 3.90
C GLU A 56 -4.17 7.83 3.43
N GLU A 57 -3.81 8.30 2.24
CA GLU A 57 -4.41 9.52 1.66
C GLU A 57 -5.90 9.36 1.40
N ALA A 58 -6.31 8.22 0.83
CA ALA A 58 -7.72 7.96 0.56
C ALA A 58 -8.53 7.86 1.86
N ALA A 59 -7.98 7.18 2.88
CA ALA A 59 -8.56 7.13 4.22
C ALA A 59 -8.74 8.53 4.83
N ARG A 60 -7.70 9.37 4.77
CA ARG A 60 -7.77 10.76 5.26
C ARG A 60 -8.85 11.55 4.56
N ARG A 61 -8.95 11.47 3.22
CA ARG A 61 -10.01 12.16 2.46
C ARG A 61 -11.41 11.72 2.88
N CYS A 62 -11.64 10.42 3.07
CA CYS A 62 -12.94 9.90 3.51
C CYS A 62 -13.30 10.36 4.93
N LEU A 63 -12.32 10.34 5.85
CA LEU A 63 -12.54 10.72 7.24
C LEU A 63 -12.66 12.25 7.41
N SER A 64 -11.82 13.03 6.73
CA SER A 64 -11.82 14.50 6.80
C SER A 64 -13.03 15.11 6.12
N ALA A 65 -13.58 14.47 5.09
CA ALA A 65 -14.82 14.94 4.44
C ALA A 65 -16.04 14.90 5.37
N THR A 66 -15.94 14.21 6.52
CA THR A 66 -17.02 14.16 7.52
C THR A 66 -17.02 15.37 8.46
N ASP A 67 -15.85 15.97 8.75
CA ASP A 67 -15.70 16.94 9.86
C ASP A 67 -14.67 18.06 9.63
N GLY A 68 -13.94 18.04 8.51
CA GLY A 68 -12.91 19.05 8.16
C GLY A 68 -11.66 19.05 9.05
N SER A 69 -11.56 18.11 10.00
CA SER A 69 -10.46 17.99 10.96
C SER A 69 -9.22 17.33 10.35
N ASP A 70 -8.04 17.60 10.93
CA ASP A 70 -6.78 16.98 10.54
C ASP A 70 -6.71 15.53 11.05
N VAL A 71 -6.86 14.57 10.14
CA VAL A 71 -7.01 13.15 10.48
C VAL A 71 -5.66 12.47 10.59
N HIS A 72 -5.29 12.10 11.82
CA HIS A 72 -4.15 11.24 12.07
C HIS A 72 -4.57 9.76 12.08
N LEU A 73 -3.90 8.96 11.25
CA LEU A 73 -4.13 7.52 11.15
C LEU A 73 -3.20 6.77 12.10
N HIS A 74 -3.77 6.07 13.08
CA HIS A 74 -3.08 5.29 14.11
C HIS A 74 -3.54 3.83 14.21
N HIS A 75 -4.69 3.49 13.62
CA HIS A 75 -5.27 2.15 13.74
C HIS A 75 -5.74 1.61 12.39
N ALA A 76 -5.64 0.29 12.21
CA ALA A 76 -6.06 -0.39 10.98
C ALA A 76 -7.52 -0.15 10.57
N SER A 77 -8.42 0.14 11.52
CA SER A 77 -9.82 0.45 11.22
C SER A 77 -10.00 1.77 10.46
N GLN A 78 -9.03 2.69 10.55
CA GLN A 78 -9.09 3.97 9.85
C GLN A 78 -8.69 3.84 8.38
N VAL A 79 -7.95 2.79 8.01
CA VAL A 79 -7.71 2.43 6.60
C VAL A 79 -8.89 1.60 6.12
N LEU A 80 -9.97 2.28 5.74
CA LEU A 80 -11.27 1.70 5.42
C LEU A 80 -11.18 0.66 4.30
N GLU A 81 -11.99 -0.41 4.36
CA GLU A 81 -11.91 -1.50 3.40
C GLU A 81 -12.05 -1.05 1.94
N HIS A 82 -12.93 -0.08 1.68
CA HIS A 82 -13.19 0.40 0.34
C HIS A 82 -12.07 1.27 -0.24
N VAL A 83 -11.18 1.83 0.59
CA VAL A 83 -9.99 2.56 0.11
C VAL A 83 -8.77 1.67 -0.06
N ARG A 84 -8.84 0.41 0.42
CA ARG A 84 -7.73 -0.54 0.33
C ARG A 84 -7.51 -0.99 -1.12
N ILE A 85 -6.24 -1.15 -1.46
CA ILE A 85 -5.82 -1.77 -2.69
C ILE A 85 -6.04 -3.29 -2.56
N ARG A 86 -6.89 -3.84 -3.45
CA ARG A 86 -7.37 -5.24 -3.37
C ARG A 86 -6.47 -6.22 -4.11
N ARG A 87 -5.92 -5.78 -5.24
CA ARG A 87 -4.97 -6.54 -6.06
C ARG A 87 -3.75 -5.67 -6.31
N LEU A 88 -2.58 -6.27 -6.20
CA LEU A 88 -1.29 -5.64 -6.47
C LEU A 88 -0.38 -6.67 -7.11
N ASP A 89 -0.01 -6.42 -8.36
CA ASP A 89 0.91 -7.22 -9.15
C ASP A 89 2.14 -6.36 -9.47
N PRO A 90 3.18 -6.41 -8.62
CA PRO A 90 4.42 -5.69 -8.86
C PRO A 90 5.32 -6.49 -9.82
N THR A 91 5.76 -5.84 -10.88
CA THR A 91 6.75 -6.35 -11.83
C THR A 91 8.02 -5.53 -11.73
N PHE A 92 9.10 -6.18 -11.36
CA PHE A 92 10.41 -5.54 -11.19
C PHE A 92 11.16 -5.58 -12.53
N GLY A 93 11.38 -4.40 -13.12
CA GLY A 93 12.05 -4.27 -14.42
C GLY A 93 13.57 -4.13 -14.28
N PRO A 94 14.32 -4.24 -15.39
CA PRO A 94 15.73 -3.85 -15.42
C PRO A 94 15.87 -2.34 -15.12
N GLY A 95 16.91 -1.98 -14.35
CA GLY A 95 17.15 -0.60 -13.89
C GLY A 95 16.49 -0.28 -12.55
N ARG A 96 16.47 1.01 -12.18
CA ARG A 96 15.78 1.51 -10.97
C ARG A 96 14.31 1.82 -11.26
N GLN A 97 13.57 0.79 -11.70
CA GLN A 97 12.14 0.93 -11.98
C GLN A 97 11.34 -0.30 -11.55
N ALA A 98 10.14 -0.04 -11.03
CA ALA A 98 9.13 -1.04 -10.71
C ALA A 98 7.84 -0.66 -11.44
N LYS A 99 7.20 -1.61 -12.08
CA LYS A 99 5.86 -1.44 -12.65
C LYS A 99 4.87 -2.05 -11.69
N ILE A 100 3.86 -1.30 -11.26
CA ILE A 100 2.81 -1.83 -10.40
C ILE A 100 1.48 -1.78 -11.13
N ARG A 101 0.76 -2.90 -11.11
CA ARG A 101 -0.64 -2.98 -11.52
C ARG A 101 -1.47 -3.23 -10.29
N TYR A 102 -2.48 -2.40 -10.06
CA TYR A 102 -3.31 -2.55 -8.89
C TYR A 102 -4.78 -2.20 -9.12
N THR A 103 -5.65 -2.71 -8.27
CA THR A 103 -7.09 -2.44 -8.31
C THR A 103 -7.52 -1.68 -7.06
N LYS A 104 -8.21 -0.55 -7.26
CA LYS A 104 -8.79 0.27 -6.19
C LYS A 104 -10.24 0.62 -6.54
N SER A 105 -11.03 0.98 -5.53
CA SER A 105 -12.36 1.55 -5.75
C SER A 105 -12.25 2.93 -6.40
N VAL A 106 -13.13 3.23 -7.35
CA VAL A 106 -13.21 4.53 -8.04
C VAL A 106 -13.59 5.64 -7.06
N GLY A 107 -14.36 5.31 -6.02
CA GLY A 107 -14.75 6.23 -4.96
C GLY A 107 -13.85 6.14 -3.73
N GLY A 108 -12.90 7.07 -3.59
CA GLY A 108 -12.53 7.63 -2.29
C GLY A 108 -13.53 8.70 -1.84
N SER A 109 -14.78 8.57 -2.29
CA SER A 109 -15.85 9.53 -2.03
C SER A 109 -16.32 9.33 -0.59
N PRO A 110 -16.65 10.40 0.17
CA PRO A 110 -17.22 10.26 1.52
C PRO A 110 -18.49 9.41 1.53
N HIS A 111 -19.21 9.34 0.41
CA HIS A 111 -20.35 8.46 0.21
C HIS A 111 -19.90 7.18 -0.51
N PHE A 112 -19.38 6.22 0.27
CA PHE A 112 -19.11 4.87 -0.22
C PHE A 112 -20.42 4.18 -0.60
N ASN A 113 -20.56 3.79 -1.87
CA ASN A 113 -21.64 2.90 -2.31
C ASN A 113 -21.10 1.46 -2.39
N PRO A 114 -21.49 0.54 -1.49
CA PRO A 114 -21.02 -0.85 -1.49
C PRO A 114 -21.43 -1.65 -2.73
N ASP A 115 -22.51 -1.24 -3.40
CA ASP A 115 -23.06 -1.92 -4.58
C ASP A 115 -22.49 -1.38 -5.90
N ALA A 116 -21.76 -0.26 -5.86
CA ALA A 116 -21.05 0.26 -7.02
C ALA A 116 -19.81 -0.60 -7.29
N SER A 117 -19.89 -1.46 -8.29
CA SER A 117 -18.80 -2.32 -8.77
C SER A 117 -17.70 -1.55 -9.53
N ASP A 118 -17.50 -0.27 -9.23
CA ASP A 118 -16.56 0.58 -9.94
C ASP A 118 -15.18 0.40 -9.31
N ALA A 119 -14.57 -0.75 -9.59
CA ALA A 119 -13.17 -1.01 -9.31
C ALA A 119 -12.36 -0.67 -10.56
N VAL A 120 -11.43 0.28 -10.44
CA VAL A 120 -10.52 0.63 -11.52
C VAL A 120 -9.21 -0.12 -11.35
N THR A 121 -8.73 -0.70 -12.45
CA THR A 121 -7.37 -1.24 -12.52
C THR A 121 -6.46 -0.17 -13.10
N VAL A 122 -5.42 0.18 -12.35
CA VAL A 122 -4.44 1.19 -12.71
C VAL A 122 -3.09 0.51 -12.88
N GLU A 123 -2.31 1.03 -13.81
CA GLU A 123 -0.95 0.58 -14.06
C GLU A 123 -0.03 1.82 -14.04
N GLU A 124 0.97 1.82 -13.17
CA GLU A 124 1.94 2.91 -13.07
C GLU A 124 3.38 2.38 -12.93
N VAL A 125 4.34 3.23 -13.29
CA VAL A 125 5.78 2.93 -13.18
C VAL A 125 6.40 3.83 -12.13
N ILE A 126 7.01 3.20 -11.12
CA ILE A 126 7.77 3.85 -10.05
C ILE A 126 9.25 3.85 -10.45
N ARG A 127 9.92 4.99 -10.35
CA ARG A 127 11.35 5.18 -10.66
C ARG A 127 12.08 5.85 -9.48
N TRP A 128 13.37 5.55 -9.29
CA TRP A 128 14.25 6.15 -8.27
C TRP A 128 15.74 6.08 -8.69
#